data_AF-A0A6G1C4K2-F1
#
_entry.id   AF-A0A6G1C4K2-F1
#
_cell.length_a   1.000
_cell.length_b   1.000
_cell.length_c   1.000
_cell.angle_alpha   90.00
_cell.angle_beta   90.00
_cell.angle_gamma   90.00
#
_symmetry.space_group_name_H-M   'P 1'
#
loop_
_entity.id
_entity.type
_entity.pdbx_description
1 polymer ?
#
loop_
_entity_poly.entity_id
_entity_poly.type
_entity_poly.pdbx_seq_one_letter_code
_entity_poly.pdbx_strand_id
1 'polypeptide(L)'
;MAKFTAHRRKPDLVAPARATPIEHKHLSDIDNQQALRNKPQDPAKVIRSALAEALVYYYPVAGRLIELPEGKLVVDCTAEGVVFVEADVDVWLEELGMPLLPPYPCVEEFLCDPGDTEVVVGKPLLFLQVTRLKCGGFVVGFHVCHNIDDGFGTIQFIRAIGAIARGKALPTIFPLWNRELLTICFPPRIRCKHLAYEPLHDGNLANDIMQSTPPHAMVGQYFLFGPAEISAMRSHIPIYLKQSSSIFELIVAAIWKCSIIAL
;
A
#
# COMPACT_ATOMS: atom_id res chain seq x y z
N MET A 1 23.41 20.51 -19.59
CA MET A 1 24.14 19.47 -18.82
C MET A 1 25.10 18.76 -19.76
N ALA A 2 26.37 18.61 -19.39
CA ALA A 2 27.32 17.85 -20.19
C ALA A 2 26.98 16.35 -20.13
N LYS A 3 26.69 15.72 -21.27
CA LYS A 3 26.63 14.26 -21.42
C LYS A 3 28.01 13.77 -21.80
N PHE A 4 28.56 12.82 -21.06
CA PHE A 4 29.79 12.11 -21.41
C PHE A 4 29.60 10.61 -21.23
N THR A 5 30.32 9.83 -22.03
CA THR A 5 30.31 8.37 -21.97
C THR A 5 31.72 7.91 -21.68
N ALA A 6 31.89 7.21 -20.57
CA ALA A 6 33.17 6.61 -20.24
C ALA A 6 33.34 5.33 -21.09
N HIS A 7 34.27 5.38 -22.05
CA HIS A 7 34.68 4.20 -22.81
C HIS A 7 35.64 3.36 -21.97
N ARG A 8 35.12 2.29 -21.38
CA ARG A 8 35.89 1.35 -20.56
C ARG A 8 36.38 0.19 -21.43
N ARG A 9 37.66 -0.17 -21.29
CA ARG A 9 38.23 -1.39 -21.90
C ARG A 9 37.80 -2.62 -21.10
N LYS A 10 38.07 -3.82 -21.63
CA LYS A 10 37.91 -5.05 -20.85
C LYS A 10 38.76 -4.96 -19.56
N PRO A 11 38.22 -5.36 -18.40
CA PRO A 11 38.99 -5.37 -17.17
C PRO A 11 40.10 -6.42 -17.24
N ASP A 12 41.33 -6.01 -16.93
CA ASP A 12 42.49 -6.90 -16.88
C ASP A 12 42.99 -6.99 -15.43
N LEU A 13 43.31 -8.21 -14.98
CA LEU A 13 43.90 -8.42 -13.66
C LEU A 13 45.39 -8.06 -13.70
N VAL A 14 45.79 -7.09 -12.89
CA VAL A 14 47.20 -6.74 -12.72
C VAL A 14 47.79 -7.62 -11.63
N ALA A 15 48.65 -8.56 -12.02
CA ALA A 15 49.38 -9.39 -11.07
C ALA A 15 50.46 -8.57 -10.34
N PRO A 16 50.88 -8.97 -9.12
CA PRO A 16 52.05 -8.40 -8.47
C PRO A 16 53.26 -8.45 -9.41
N ALA A 17 54.06 -7.38 -9.45
CA ALA A 17 55.22 -7.29 -10.34
C ALA A 17 56.33 -8.32 -10.03
N ARG A 18 56.23 -9.03 -8.89
CA ARG A 18 57.17 -10.04 -8.39
C ARG A 18 56.41 -11.10 -7.61
N ALA A 19 57.01 -12.27 -7.40
CA ALA A 19 56.42 -13.32 -6.59
C ALA A 19 56.12 -12.84 -5.16
N THR A 20 54.93 -13.18 -4.67
CA THR A 20 54.46 -12.90 -3.30
C THR A 20 54.15 -14.22 -2.59
N PRO A 21 54.22 -14.28 -1.25
CA PRO A 21 53.78 -15.46 -0.49
C PRO A 21 52.34 -15.86 -0.85
N ILE A 22 52.11 -17.17 -0.99
CA ILE A 22 50.77 -17.74 -1.22
C ILE A 22 50.27 -18.26 0.12
N GLU A 23 49.50 -17.43 0.81
CA GLU A 23 49.00 -17.70 2.15
C GLU A 23 47.61 -17.10 2.35
N HIS A 24 46.88 -17.58 3.35
CA HIS A 24 45.64 -16.97 3.80
C HIS A 24 45.92 -15.99 4.93
N LYS A 25 45.39 -14.77 4.83
CA LYS A 25 45.38 -13.82 5.96
C LYS A 25 43.96 -13.66 6.47
N HIS A 26 43.78 -13.89 7.77
CA HIS A 26 42.52 -13.61 8.43
C HIS A 26 42.27 -12.10 8.48
N LEU A 27 41.03 -11.69 8.22
CA LEU A 27 40.58 -10.31 8.37
C LEU A 27 40.19 -10.04 9.83
N SER A 28 40.30 -8.79 10.28
CA SER A 28 39.85 -8.41 11.63
C SER A 28 38.32 -8.46 11.73
N ASP A 29 37.77 -8.47 12.96
CA ASP A 29 36.31 -8.41 13.15
C ASP A 29 35.69 -7.13 12.56
N ILE A 30 36.44 -6.03 12.49
CA ILE A 30 36.02 -4.78 11.83
C ILE A 30 35.93 -4.97 10.31
N ASP A 31 36.92 -5.63 9.71
CA ASP A 31 36.96 -5.89 8.27
C ASP A 31 36.01 -7.03 7.84
N ASN A 32 35.62 -7.86 8.80
CA ASN A 32 34.70 -8.99 8.64
C ASN A 32 33.23 -8.57 8.84
N GLN A 33 32.95 -7.28 9.08
CA GLN A 33 31.61 -6.76 9.27
C GLN A 33 30.71 -7.08 8.07
N GLN A 34 29.50 -7.57 8.36
CA GLN A 34 28.48 -7.90 7.35
C GLN A 34 28.22 -6.73 6.39
N ALA A 35 28.25 -5.49 6.90
CA ALA A 35 28.05 -4.27 6.11
C ALA A 35 29.07 -4.09 4.98
N LEU A 36 30.32 -4.55 5.15
CA LEU A 36 31.38 -4.48 4.14
C LEU A 36 31.27 -5.57 3.07
N ARG A 37 30.43 -6.57 3.30
CA ARG A 37 30.22 -7.75 2.43
C ARG A 37 28.86 -7.75 1.75
N ASN A 38 27.91 -7.02 2.31
CA ASN A 38 26.57 -6.92 1.76
C ASN A 38 26.62 -6.16 0.44
N LYS A 39 26.50 -6.90 -0.66
CA LYS A 39 25.88 -6.33 -1.86
C LYS A 39 24.49 -5.82 -1.47
N PRO A 40 24.03 -4.67 -2.00
CA PRO A 40 22.66 -4.24 -1.79
C PRO A 40 21.73 -5.41 -2.13
N GLN A 41 20.97 -5.87 -1.12
CA GLN A 41 20.04 -6.97 -1.32
C GLN A 41 18.93 -6.49 -2.23
N ASP A 42 18.56 -7.37 -3.15
CA ASP A 42 17.44 -7.14 -4.05
C ASP A 42 16.15 -6.88 -3.23
N PRO A 43 15.53 -5.69 -3.34
CA PRO A 43 14.39 -5.32 -2.51
C PRO A 43 13.22 -6.30 -2.65
N ALA A 44 12.99 -6.87 -3.84
CA ALA A 44 11.89 -7.81 -4.00
C ALA A 44 12.13 -9.11 -3.22
N LYS A 45 13.37 -9.61 -3.19
CA LYS A 45 13.70 -10.80 -2.39
C LYS A 45 13.54 -10.56 -0.90
N VAL A 46 13.97 -9.39 -0.42
CA VAL A 46 13.83 -8.99 0.98
C VAL A 46 12.36 -8.88 1.37
N ILE A 47 11.55 -8.17 0.55
CA ILE A 47 10.13 -7.98 0.80
C ILE A 47 9.37 -9.31 0.70
N ARG A 48 9.68 -10.16 -0.29
CA ARG A 48 9.08 -11.48 -0.43
C ARG A 48 9.32 -12.36 0.81
N SER A 49 10.56 -12.39 1.29
CA SER A 49 10.90 -13.13 2.51
C SER A 49 10.16 -12.57 3.72
N ALA A 50 10.14 -11.24 3.88
CA ALA A 50 9.45 -10.60 4.99
C ALA A 50 7.93 -10.76 4.95
N LEU A 51 7.34 -10.78 3.74
CA LEU A 51 5.93 -11.07 3.53
C LEU A 51 5.59 -12.49 3.96
N ALA A 52 6.40 -13.48 3.56
CA ALA A 52 6.19 -14.88 3.96
C ALA A 52 6.21 -15.04 5.49
N GLU A 53 7.17 -14.41 6.18
CA GLU A 53 7.23 -14.40 7.65
C GLU A 53 6.06 -13.64 8.29
N ALA A 54 5.65 -12.50 7.71
CA ALA A 54 4.50 -11.76 8.21
C ALA A 54 3.22 -12.60 8.12
N LEU A 55 3.04 -13.37 7.04
CA LEU A 55 1.87 -14.24 6.84
C LEU A 55 1.77 -15.37 7.86
N VAL A 56 2.82 -15.71 8.61
CA VAL A 56 2.71 -16.62 9.76
C VAL A 56 1.78 -16.04 10.83
N TYR A 57 1.88 -14.73 11.08
CA TYR A 57 1.03 -14.03 12.05
C TYR A 57 -0.30 -13.60 11.42
N TYR A 58 -0.26 -13.13 10.18
CA TYR A 58 -1.40 -12.64 9.41
C TYR A 58 -1.96 -13.74 8.49
N TYR A 59 -1.99 -14.99 8.97
CA TYR A 59 -2.33 -16.16 8.16
C TYR A 59 -3.70 -16.12 7.47
N PRO A 60 -4.76 -15.43 7.97
CA PRO A 60 -6.01 -15.32 7.22
C PRO A 60 -5.83 -14.63 5.87
N VAL A 61 -4.85 -13.73 5.73
CA VAL A 61 -4.55 -13.03 4.45
C VAL A 61 -4.08 -14.01 3.37
N ALA A 62 -3.48 -15.14 3.77
CA ALA A 62 -3.05 -16.21 2.86
C ALA A 62 -4.18 -17.18 2.47
N GLY A 63 -5.40 -16.96 2.96
CA GLY A 63 -6.58 -17.76 2.66
C GLY A 63 -7.38 -17.26 1.47
N ARG A 64 -8.64 -17.68 1.40
CA ARG A 64 -9.66 -17.26 0.42
C ARG A 64 -10.96 -16.94 1.14
N LEU A 65 -11.75 -16.02 0.59
CA LEU A 65 -13.14 -15.88 1.04
C LEU A 65 -13.96 -17.04 0.48
N ILE A 66 -14.79 -17.63 1.33
CA ILE A 66 -15.87 -18.52 0.94
C ILE A 66 -17.19 -17.98 1.44
N GLU A 67 -18.26 -18.33 0.75
CA GLU A 67 -19.63 -17.98 1.15
C GLU A 67 -20.27 -19.19 1.80
N LEU A 68 -20.69 -19.03 3.05
CA LEU A 68 -21.51 -20.00 3.76
C LEU A 68 -22.99 -19.86 3.34
N PRO A 69 -23.86 -20.80 3.75
CA PRO A 69 -25.30 -20.60 3.65
C PRO A 69 -25.74 -19.23 4.21
N GLU A 70 -26.88 -18.73 3.72
CA GLU A 70 -27.41 -17.40 4.05
C GLU A 70 -26.52 -16.21 3.61
N GLY A 71 -25.52 -16.45 2.76
CA GLY A 71 -24.69 -15.41 2.14
C GLY A 71 -23.59 -14.85 3.04
N LYS A 72 -23.25 -15.57 4.12
CA LYS A 72 -22.23 -15.11 5.08
C LYS A 72 -20.82 -15.42 4.57
N LEU A 73 -20.01 -14.39 4.38
CA LEU A 73 -18.60 -14.54 4.04
C LEU A 73 -17.76 -14.97 5.26
N VAL A 74 -16.87 -15.92 5.04
CA VAL A 74 -15.81 -16.32 5.98
C VAL A 74 -14.49 -16.49 5.25
N VAL A 75 -13.38 -16.42 5.98
CA VAL A 75 -12.05 -16.69 5.42
C VAL A 75 -11.73 -18.17 5.63
N ASP A 76 -11.57 -18.91 4.55
CA ASP A 76 -10.98 -20.23 4.54
C ASP A 76 -9.45 -20.11 4.55
N CYS A 77 -8.82 -20.46 5.67
CA CYS A 77 -7.39 -20.26 5.91
C CYS A 77 -6.57 -21.43 5.35
N THR A 78 -6.54 -21.55 4.03
CA THR A 78 -5.93 -22.69 3.30
C THR A 78 -4.41 -22.65 3.20
N ALA A 79 -3.77 -21.55 3.64
CA ALA A 79 -2.34 -21.29 3.50
C ALA A 79 -1.82 -21.33 2.04
N GLU A 80 -2.70 -21.17 1.05
CA GLU A 80 -2.33 -21.07 -0.38
C GLU A 80 -1.43 -19.87 -0.66
N GLY A 81 -1.47 -18.85 0.19
CA GLY A 81 -0.64 -17.67 0.08
C GLY A 81 -1.28 -16.55 -0.73
N VAL A 82 -0.44 -15.58 -1.06
CA VAL A 82 -0.78 -14.30 -1.69
C VAL A 82 -0.08 -14.18 -3.03
N VAL A 83 -0.57 -13.30 -3.90
CA VAL A 83 0.10 -13.04 -5.18
C VAL A 83 1.27 -12.08 -4.97
N PHE A 84 2.45 -12.45 -5.47
CA PHE A 84 3.66 -11.63 -5.41
C PHE A 84 4.28 -11.52 -6.80
N VAL A 85 4.41 -10.30 -7.31
CA VAL A 85 4.97 -10.00 -8.63
C VAL A 85 6.26 -9.19 -8.47
N GLU A 86 7.29 -9.59 -9.20
CA GLU A 86 8.53 -8.83 -9.35
C GLU A 86 8.53 -8.14 -10.70
N ALA A 87 8.85 -6.85 -10.74
CA ALA A 87 8.89 -6.05 -11.95
C ALA A 87 10.12 -5.14 -11.98
N ASP A 88 10.47 -4.68 -13.18
CA ASP A 88 11.59 -3.77 -13.44
C ASP A 88 11.14 -2.72 -14.45
N VAL A 89 11.52 -1.46 -14.22
CA VAL A 89 11.17 -0.36 -15.12
C VAL A 89 12.36 0.58 -15.33
N ASP A 90 12.55 1.01 -16.57
CA ASP A 90 13.61 1.93 -17.00
C ASP A 90 13.25 3.40 -16.70
N VAL A 91 12.80 3.67 -15.46
CA VAL A 91 12.35 4.99 -14.99
C VAL A 91 13.09 5.35 -13.69
N TRP A 92 13.53 6.60 -13.59
CA TRP A 92 14.08 7.16 -12.36
C TRP A 92 12.96 7.65 -11.45
N LEU A 93 13.18 7.60 -10.12
CA LEU A 93 12.19 8.05 -9.15
C LEU A 93 11.81 9.54 -9.36
N GLU A 94 12.77 10.36 -9.74
CA GLU A 94 12.58 11.79 -10.01
C GLU A 94 11.67 12.05 -11.23
N GLU A 95 11.59 11.10 -12.17
CA GLU A 95 10.69 11.18 -13.32
C GLU A 95 9.22 10.93 -12.92
N LEU A 96 8.96 10.41 -11.71
CA LEU A 96 7.61 10.28 -11.16
C LEU A 96 7.11 11.58 -10.49
N GLY A 97 7.98 12.58 -10.33
CA GLY A 97 7.63 13.90 -9.81
C GLY A 97 8.61 14.41 -8.75
N MET A 98 8.83 15.73 -8.73
CA MET A 98 9.68 16.43 -7.75
C MET A 98 8.98 17.73 -7.31
N PRO A 99 8.28 17.75 -6.16
CA PRO A 99 8.10 16.65 -5.19
C PRO A 99 7.23 15.50 -5.73
N LEU A 100 7.37 14.31 -5.15
CA LEU A 100 6.52 13.15 -5.43
C LEU A 100 5.09 13.42 -4.95
N LEU A 101 4.26 13.97 -5.83
CA LEU A 101 2.86 14.25 -5.60
C LEU A 101 2.02 13.68 -6.75
N PRO A 102 0.82 13.16 -6.47
CA PRO A 102 -0.10 12.74 -7.52
C PRO A 102 -0.50 13.90 -8.45
N PRO A 103 -0.87 13.63 -9.71
CA PRO A 103 -0.93 12.30 -10.34
C PRO A 103 0.46 11.74 -10.64
N TYR A 104 0.68 10.45 -10.36
CA TYR A 104 1.90 9.76 -10.79
C TYR A 104 1.70 9.25 -12.22
N PRO A 105 2.65 9.48 -13.13
CA PRO A 105 2.57 8.97 -14.49
C PRO A 105 2.58 7.43 -14.48
N CYS A 106 1.67 6.82 -15.23
CA CYS A 106 1.56 5.37 -15.41
C CYS A 106 1.49 4.60 -14.08
N VAL A 107 0.72 5.11 -13.11
CA VAL A 107 0.64 4.53 -11.75
C VAL A 107 0.15 3.07 -11.77
N GLU A 108 -0.65 2.73 -12.77
CA GLU A 108 -1.22 1.41 -12.99
C GLU A 108 -0.13 0.36 -13.27
N GLU A 109 0.99 0.75 -13.88
CA GLU A 109 2.12 -0.16 -14.15
C GLU A 109 2.85 -0.61 -12.87
N PHE A 110 2.64 0.10 -11.75
CA PHE A 110 3.18 -0.28 -10.44
C PHE A 110 2.30 -1.25 -9.67
N LEU A 111 1.15 -1.62 -10.24
CA LEU A 111 0.17 -2.53 -9.68
C LEU A 111 0.10 -3.80 -10.53
N CYS A 112 0.03 -4.96 -9.89
CA CYS A 112 -0.20 -6.22 -10.59
C CYS A 112 -1.69 -6.41 -10.86
N ASP A 113 -2.03 -7.03 -11.99
CA ASP A 113 -3.41 -7.28 -12.38
C ASP A 113 -4.13 -8.21 -11.37
N PRO A 114 -5.17 -7.72 -10.66
CA PRO A 114 -5.97 -8.54 -9.74
C PRO A 114 -7.06 -9.36 -10.46
N GLY A 115 -7.16 -9.25 -11.79
CA GLY A 115 -8.27 -9.74 -12.60
C GLY A 115 -9.57 -9.03 -12.25
N ASP A 116 -10.70 -9.72 -12.40
CA ASP A 116 -12.03 -9.18 -12.11
C ASP A 116 -12.24 -8.82 -10.62
N THR A 117 -12.14 -7.55 -10.27
CA THR A 117 -12.26 -7.09 -8.87
C THR A 117 -13.68 -7.19 -8.30
N GLU A 118 -14.69 -7.48 -9.10
CA GLU A 118 -16.07 -7.69 -8.63
C GLU A 118 -16.23 -9.07 -7.96
N VAL A 119 -15.38 -10.04 -8.31
CA VAL A 119 -15.40 -11.38 -7.74
C VAL A 119 -14.45 -11.45 -6.55
N VAL A 120 -15.00 -11.62 -5.34
CA VAL A 120 -14.22 -11.70 -4.10
C VAL A 120 -14.07 -13.13 -3.54
N VAL A 121 -15.01 -14.03 -3.84
CA VAL A 121 -15.00 -15.43 -3.36
C VAL A 121 -13.96 -16.23 -4.14
N GLY A 122 -13.20 -17.06 -3.43
CA GLY A 122 -12.17 -17.93 -4.02
C GLY A 122 -10.93 -17.19 -4.56
N LYS A 123 -10.88 -15.86 -4.45
CA LYS A 123 -9.74 -15.04 -4.91
C LYS A 123 -8.67 -14.84 -3.84
N PRO A 124 -7.40 -14.68 -4.23
CA PRO A 124 -6.36 -14.19 -3.34
C PRO A 124 -6.77 -12.87 -2.67
N LEU A 125 -6.52 -12.75 -1.37
CA LEU A 125 -6.94 -11.59 -0.59
C LEU A 125 -5.94 -10.44 -0.64
N LEU A 126 -4.74 -10.73 -1.15
CA LEU A 126 -3.64 -9.78 -1.31
C LEU A 126 -2.89 -10.05 -2.61
N PHE A 127 -2.62 -8.97 -3.34
CA PHE A 127 -1.68 -8.92 -4.45
C PHE A 127 -0.64 -7.86 -4.13
N LEU A 128 0.63 -8.21 -4.28
CA LEU A 128 1.76 -7.33 -3.99
C LEU A 128 2.72 -7.33 -5.19
N GLN A 129 3.05 -6.15 -5.70
CA GLN A 129 4.08 -5.99 -6.73
C GLN A 129 5.27 -5.19 -6.19
N VAL A 130 6.49 -5.67 -6.40
CA VAL A 130 7.71 -4.91 -6.16
C VAL A 130 8.33 -4.56 -7.50
N THR A 131 8.34 -3.26 -7.83
CA THR A 131 8.88 -2.74 -9.09
C THR A 131 10.20 -2.04 -8.83
N ARG A 132 11.29 -2.51 -9.44
CA ARG A 132 12.63 -1.92 -9.32
C ARG A 132 12.81 -0.80 -10.32
N LEU A 133 13.35 0.32 -9.85
CA LEU A 133 13.60 1.52 -10.66
C LEU A 133 15.05 1.56 -11.12
N LYS A 134 15.31 2.29 -12.21
CA LYS A 134 16.67 2.48 -12.76
C LYS A 134 17.66 3.09 -11.77
N CYS A 135 17.20 3.97 -10.88
CA CYS A 135 18.04 4.62 -9.88
C CYS A 135 18.43 3.71 -8.71
N GLY A 136 17.98 2.45 -8.69
CA GLY A 136 18.14 1.53 -7.57
C GLY A 136 17.08 1.69 -6.48
N GLY A 137 16.17 2.66 -6.62
CA GLY A 137 14.93 2.73 -5.84
C GLY A 137 13.93 1.65 -6.24
N PHE A 138 12.81 1.57 -5.53
CA PHE A 138 11.73 0.63 -5.85
C PHE A 138 10.37 1.18 -5.41
N VAL A 139 9.30 0.68 -6.02
CA VAL A 139 7.90 0.95 -5.68
C VAL A 139 7.27 -0.36 -5.21
N VAL A 140 6.39 -0.28 -4.20
CA VAL A 140 5.59 -1.42 -3.76
C VAL A 140 4.12 -1.10 -3.97
N GLY A 141 3.47 -1.84 -4.86
CA GLY A 141 2.04 -1.75 -5.15
C GLY A 141 1.26 -2.86 -4.42
N PHE A 142 0.03 -2.54 -4.01
CA PHE A 142 -0.83 -3.47 -3.27
C PHE A 142 -2.28 -3.42 -3.77
N HIS A 143 -2.89 -4.60 -3.93
CA HIS A 143 -4.34 -4.76 -3.91
C HIS A 143 -4.73 -5.60 -2.70
N VAL A 144 -5.70 -5.13 -1.93
CA VAL A 144 -6.19 -5.82 -0.74
C VAL A 144 -7.69 -5.97 -0.84
N CYS A 145 -8.20 -7.17 -0.53
CA CYS A 145 -9.64 -7.40 -0.44
C CYS A 145 -10.20 -6.66 0.79
N HIS A 146 -10.95 -5.58 0.56
CA HIS A 146 -11.46 -4.72 1.64
C HIS A 146 -12.43 -5.44 2.60
N ASN A 147 -12.95 -6.62 2.25
CA ASN A 147 -13.75 -7.44 3.17
C ASN A 147 -12.93 -7.94 4.37
N ILE A 148 -11.60 -8.04 4.24
CA ILE A 148 -10.73 -8.60 5.27
C ILE A 148 -9.99 -7.56 6.11
N ASP A 149 -9.98 -6.29 5.75
CA ASP A 149 -9.39 -5.23 6.57
C ASP A 149 -9.94 -3.83 6.24
N ASP A 150 -9.56 -2.86 7.06
CA ASP A 150 -9.72 -1.44 6.76
C ASP A 150 -8.33 -0.81 6.61
N GLY A 151 -8.28 0.50 6.36
CA GLY A 151 -7.01 1.20 6.20
C GLY A 151 -6.07 1.07 7.40
N PHE A 152 -6.57 0.93 8.64
CA PHE A 152 -5.72 0.71 9.80
C PHE A 152 -5.09 -0.68 9.78
N GLY A 153 -5.89 -1.71 9.50
CA GLY A 153 -5.44 -3.09 9.35
C GLY A 153 -4.38 -3.22 8.25
N THR A 154 -4.63 -2.63 7.08
CA THR A 154 -3.67 -2.63 5.96
C THR A 154 -2.35 -1.97 6.34
N ILE A 155 -2.38 -0.78 6.97
CA ILE A 155 -1.16 -0.07 7.40
C ILE A 155 -0.39 -0.88 8.44
N GLN A 156 -1.08 -1.53 9.38
CA GLN A 156 -0.46 -2.38 10.39
C GLN A 156 0.28 -3.56 9.74
N PHE A 157 -0.34 -4.22 8.78
CA PHE A 157 0.25 -5.32 8.03
C PHE A 157 1.49 -4.88 7.22
N ILE A 158 1.40 -3.76 6.49
CA ILE A 158 2.55 -3.19 5.75
C ILE A 158 3.70 -2.84 6.71
N ARG A 159 3.39 -2.29 7.90
CA ARG A 159 4.39 -2.02 8.94
C ARG A 159 5.06 -3.29 9.46
N ALA A 160 4.31 -4.39 9.60
CA ALA A 160 4.85 -5.68 10.00
C ALA A 160 5.84 -6.23 8.95
N ILE A 161 5.45 -6.23 7.67
CA ILE A 161 6.35 -6.60 6.56
C ILE A 161 7.62 -5.74 6.59
N GLY A 162 7.47 -4.42 6.65
CA GLY A 162 8.62 -3.51 6.66
C GLY A 162 9.52 -3.69 7.89
N ALA A 163 8.95 -4.01 9.04
CA ALA A 163 9.72 -4.30 10.26
C ALA A 163 10.55 -5.59 10.11
N ILE A 164 9.95 -6.65 9.58
CA ILE A 164 10.62 -7.94 9.36
C ILE A 164 11.68 -7.82 8.26
N ALA A 165 11.39 -7.09 7.17
CA ALA A 165 12.36 -6.78 6.12
C ALA A 165 13.60 -6.03 6.63
N ARG A 166 13.47 -5.27 7.74
CA ARG A 166 14.59 -4.63 8.44
C ARG A 166 15.29 -5.54 9.46
N GLY A 167 14.95 -6.82 9.51
CA GLY A 167 15.58 -7.83 10.37
C GLY A 167 14.96 -7.96 11.77
N LYS A 168 13.78 -7.39 12.03
CA LYS A 168 13.06 -7.71 13.28
C LYS A 168 12.51 -9.13 13.21
N ALA A 169 12.70 -9.90 14.28
CA ALA A 169 12.21 -11.28 14.35
C ALA A 169 10.68 -11.39 14.47
N LEU A 170 10.01 -10.36 15.00
CA LEU A 170 8.58 -10.37 15.30
C LEU A 170 7.89 -9.07 14.84
N PRO A 171 6.60 -9.10 14.49
CA PRO A 171 5.79 -7.90 14.32
C PRO A 171 5.78 -7.04 15.58
N THR A 172 5.73 -5.71 15.42
CA THR A 172 5.64 -4.80 16.56
C THR A 172 4.27 -4.88 17.25
N ILE A 173 3.23 -5.21 16.49
CA ILE A 173 1.89 -5.47 17.01
C ILE A 173 1.40 -6.77 16.37
N PHE A 174 0.93 -7.70 17.19
CA PHE A 174 0.37 -8.97 16.74
C PHE A 174 -1.07 -8.76 16.25
N PRO A 175 -1.46 -9.37 15.12
CA PRO A 175 -2.84 -9.34 14.67
C PRO A 175 -3.72 -10.16 15.61
N LEU A 176 -4.96 -9.69 15.80
CA LEU A 176 -6.02 -10.43 16.49
C LEU A 176 -7.17 -10.58 15.51
N TRP A 177 -7.79 -11.77 15.49
CA TRP A 177 -8.95 -12.00 14.64
C TRP A 177 -10.20 -11.39 15.27
N ASN A 178 -10.64 -11.96 16.40
CA ASN A 178 -11.77 -11.55 17.25
C ASN A 178 -12.94 -10.81 16.55
N ARG A 179 -13.31 -11.22 15.33
CA ARG A 179 -14.35 -10.56 14.52
C ARG A 179 -15.73 -10.71 15.12
N GLU A 180 -15.93 -11.70 15.99
CA GLU A 180 -17.14 -11.91 16.77
C GLU A 180 -17.48 -10.71 17.67
N LEU A 181 -16.50 -9.90 18.07
CA LEU A 181 -16.75 -8.67 18.84
C LEU A 181 -17.58 -7.63 18.07
N LEU A 182 -17.59 -7.72 16.74
CA LEU A 182 -18.35 -6.85 15.83
C LEU A 182 -19.58 -7.58 15.26
N THR A 183 -19.98 -8.70 15.84
CA THR A 183 -21.20 -9.41 15.42
C THR A 183 -22.42 -8.87 16.16
N ILE A 184 -23.57 -8.90 15.49
CA ILE A 184 -24.85 -8.48 16.06
C ILE A 184 -25.18 -9.37 17.26
N CYS A 185 -25.53 -8.76 18.40
CA CYS A 185 -26.08 -9.50 19.53
C CYS A 185 -27.42 -10.13 19.14
N PHE A 186 -27.62 -11.40 19.49
CA PHE A 186 -28.91 -12.06 19.33
C PHE A 186 -29.66 -12.09 20.69
N PRO A 187 -30.91 -11.61 20.77
CA PRO A 187 -31.71 -11.01 19.70
C PRO A 187 -31.26 -9.59 19.33
N PRO A 188 -31.44 -9.16 18.07
CA PRO A 188 -31.06 -7.82 17.63
C PRO A 188 -31.86 -6.75 18.38
N ARG A 189 -31.17 -5.73 18.90
CA ARG A 189 -31.79 -4.58 19.58
C ARG A 189 -31.64 -3.32 18.74
N ILE A 190 -32.64 -3.02 17.92
CA ILE A 190 -32.69 -1.79 17.12
C ILE A 190 -33.09 -0.63 18.06
N ARG A 191 -32.14 0.27 18.36
CA ARG A 191 -32.38 1.42 19.25
C ARG A 191 -32.81 2.69 18.53
N CYS A 192 -32.44 2.82 17.26
CA CYS A 192 -32.76 3.97 16.43
C CYS A 192 -32.89 3.55 14.97
N LYS A 193 -33.57 4.38 14.18
CA LYS A 193 -33.66 4.23 12.73
C LYS A 193 -32.34 4.69 12.13
N HIS A 194 -31.68 3.82 11.37
CA HIS A 194 -30.45 4.17 10.67
C HIS A 194 -30.78 4.62 9.24
N LEU A 195 -30.92 5.94 9.04
CA LEU A 195 -31.28 6.54 7.75
C LEU A 195 -30.33 6.13 6.60
N ALA A 196 -29.07 5.83 6.91
CA ALA A 196 -28.07 5.39 5.93
C ALA A 196 -28.41 4.06 5.23
N TYR A 197 -29.31 3.27 5.81
CA TYR A 197 -29.79 2.00 5.23
C TYR A 197 -31.24 2.10 4.73
N GLU A 198 -31.83 3.30 4.69
CA GLU A 198 -33.12 3.47 4.04
C GLU A 198 -32.98 3.31 2.52
N PRO A 199 -33.88 2.56 1.87
CA PRO A 199 -33.94 2.53 0.42
C PRO A 199 -34.07 3.96 -0.09
N LEU A 200 -33.28 4.33 -1.11
CA LEU A 200 -33.42 5.61 -1.79
C LEU A 200 -34.89 5.76 -2.23
N HIS A 201 -35.51 6.87 -1.84
CA HIS A 201 -36.97 7.09 -1.96
C HIS A 201 -37.51 6.96 -3.39
N ASP A 202 -36.65 7.20 -4.38
CA ASP A 202 -36.91 6.91 -5.78
C ASP A 202 -35.94 5.81 -6.19
N GLY A 203 -36.41 4.56 -6.38
CA GLY A 203 -35.60 3.41 -6.80
C GLY A 203 -34.94 3.54 -8.19
N ASN A 204 -34.76 4.76 -8.69
CA ASN A 204 -34.14 5.11 -9.94
C ASN A 204 -32.70 5.58 -9.68
N LEU A 205 -31.76 4.62 -9.62
CA LEU A 205 -30.31 4.89 -9.58
C LEU A 205 -29.85 5.83 -10.71
N ALA A 206 -30.65 6.00 -11.77
CA ALA A 206 -30.37 6.90 -12.89
C ALA A 206 -30.23 8.38 -12.50
N ASN A 207 -30.75 8.80 -11.34
CA ASN A 207 -30.62 10.17 -10.87
C ASN A 207 -29.32 10.43 -10.07
N ASP A 208 -28.59 9.38 -9.68
CA ASP A 208 -27.28 9.54 -9.03
C ASP A 208 -26.21 9.68 -10.13
N ILE A 209 -25.69 10.89 -10.31
CA ILE A 209 -24.64 11.19 -11.30
C ILE A 209 -23.40 10.32 -11.06
N MET A 210 -23.07 9.99 -9.81
CA MET A 210 -21.92 9.15 -9.49
C MET A 210 -22.11 7.69 -9.93
N GLN A 211 -23.34 7.16 -9.84
CA GLN A 211 -23.63 5.78 -10.24
C GLN A 211 -23.94 5.65 -11.74
N SER A 212 -24.47 6.70 -12.36
CA SER A 212 -24.83 6.71 -13.78
C SER A 212 -23.65 7.08 -14.70
N THR A 213 -22.63 7.77 -14.20
CA THR A 213 -21.43 8.09 -14.98
C THR A 213 -20.53 6.86 -15.09
N PRO A 214 -20.21 6.38 -16.30
CA PRO A 214 -19.28 5.26 -16.46
C PRO A 214 -17.88 5.61 -15.91
N PRO A 215 -17.15 4.66 -15.29
CA PRO A 215 -15.84 4.94 -14.71
C PRO A 215 -14.82 5.57 -15.69
N HIS A 216 -14.85 5.15 -16.96
CA HIS A 216 -13.96 5.69 -18.00
C HIS A 216 -14.28 7.14 -18.41
N ALA A 217 -15.47 7.64 -18.06
CA ALA A 217 -15.86 9.04 -18.28
C ALA A 217 -15.56 9.93 -17.07
N MET A 218 -15.22 9.33 -15.92
CA MET A 218 -14.86 10.08 -14.71
C MET A 218 -13.43 10.64 -14.84
N VAL A 219 -13.22 11.87 -14.36
CA VAL A 219 -11.91 12.51 -14.33
C VAL A 219 -11.43 12.61 -12.88
N GLY A 220 -10.26 12.04 -12.59
CA GLY A 220 -9.59 12.23 -11.31
C GLY A 220 -8.83 13.56 -11.28
N GLN A 221 -9.06 14.36 -10.23
CA GLN A 221 -8.26 15.56 -9.95
C GLN A 221 -7.76 15.54 -8.51
N TYR A 222 -6.56 16.08 -8.31
CA TYR A 222 -5.89 16.13 -7.01
C TYR A 222 -5.87 17.57 -6.51
N PHE A 223 -6.38 17.78 -5.30
CA PHE A 223 -6.36 19.07 -4.63
C PHE A 223 -5.39 18.99 -3.45
N LEU A 224 -4.40 19.88 -3.43
CA LEU A 224 -3.40 19.94 -2.38
C LEU A 224 -3.81 21.01 -1.36
N PHE A 225 -3.95 20.60 -0.10
CA PHE A 225 -4.28 21.49 1.01
C PHE A 225 -3.06 21.64 1.93
N GLY A 226 -2.31 22.72 1.75
CA GLY A 226 -1.18 23.07 2.59
C GLY A 226 -1.59 23.88 3.83
N PRO A 227 -0.62 24.25 4.69
CA PRO A 227 -0.89 25.03 5.90
C PRO A 227 -1.62 26.36 5.63
N ALA A 228 -1.34 27.00 4.49
CA ALA A 228 -2.00 28.24 4.09
C ALA A 228 -3.49 28.03 3.78
N GLU A 229 -3.83 26.99 3.00
CA GLU A 229 -5.20 26.65 2.66
C GLU A 229 -6.00 26.22 3.91
N ILE A 230 -5.39 25.42 4.79
CA ILE A 230 -6.02 25.03 6.07
C ILE A 230 -6.28 26.27 6.94
N SER A 231 -5.31 27.18 7.03
CA SER A 231 -5.46 28.43 7.78
C SER A 231 -6.58 29.30 7.21
N ALA A 232 -6.66 29.42 5.88
CA ALA A 232 -7.72 30.15 5.20
C ALA A 232 -9.10 29.54 5.51
N MET A 233 -9.26 28.21 5.37
CA MET A 233 -10.51 27.51 5.72
C MET A 233 -10.90 27.74 7.18
N ARG A 234 -9.93 27.65 8.10
CA ARG A 234 -10.16 27.90 9.54
C ARG A 234 -10.55 29.35 9.82
N SER A 235 -10.14 30.30 8.98
CA SER A 235 -10.53 31.71 9.13
C SER A 235 -12.03 31.95 8.92
N HIS A 236 -12.65 31.14 8.06
CA HIS A 236 -14.07 31.25 7.66
C HIS A 236 -15.07 30.62 8.64
N ILE A 237 -14.61 29.84 9.61
CA ILE A 237 -15.50 29.23 10.61
C ILE A 237 -15.63 30.10 11.87
N PRO A 238 -16.76 30.04 12.58
CA PRO A 238 -16.95 30.77 13.84
C PRO A 238 -15.86 30.49 14.88
N ILE A 239 -15.54 31.48 15.71
CA ILE A 239 -14.45 31.41 16.71
C ILE A 239 -14.57 30.17 17.62
N TYR A 240 -15.79 29.82 18.03
CA TYR A 240 -16.03 28.67 18.92
C TYR A 240 -15.74 27.31 18.25
N LEU A 241 -15.76 27.23 16.91
CA LEU A 241 -15.37 26.03 16.16
C LEU A 241 -13.88 26.02 15.82
N LYS A 242 -13.20 27.18 15.78
CA LYS A 242 -11.79 27.27 15.39
C LYS A 242 -10.86 26.44 16.25
N GLN A 243 -11.21 26.17 17.51
CA GLN A 243 -10.38 25.39 18.42
C GLN A 243 -10.74 23.90 18.47
N SER A 244 -11.99 23.55 18.12
CA SER A 244 -12.50 22.17 18.17
C SER A 244 -12.46 21.47 16.82
N SER A 245 -12.48 22.20 15.70
CA SER A 245 -12.47 21.59 14.37
C SER A 245 -11.10 21.03 14.00
N SER A 246 -11.11 19.75 13.66
CA SER A 246 -10.00 19.04 13.05
C SER A 246 -9.77 19.48 11.61
N ILE A 247 -8.57 19.21 11.08
CA ILE A 247 -8.26 19.45 9.67
C ILE A 247 -9.17 18.60 8.77
N PHE A 248 -9.46 17.37 9.17
CA PHE A 248 -10.35 16.48 8.43
C PHE A 248 -11.75 17.06 8.26
N GLU A 249 -12.36 17.55 9.35
CA GLU A 249 -13.70 18.16 9.29
C GLU A 249 -13.72 19.41 8.41
N LEU A 250 -12.68 20.24 8.46
CA LEU A 250 -12.56 21.42 7.61
C LEU A 250 -12.53 21.05 6.13
N ILE A 251 -11.70 20.08 5.75
CA ILE A 251 -11.56 19.62 4.37
C ILE A 251 -12.86 18.97 3.90
N VAL A 252 -13.43 18.04 4.69
CA VAL A 252 -14.68 17.35 4.32
C VAL A 252 -15.84 18.33 4.16
N ALA A 253 -15.99 19.31 5.06
CA ALA A 253 -17.03 20.33 4.94
C ALA A 253 -16.85 21.20 3.68
N ALA A 254 -15.60 21.58 3.37
CA ALA A 254 -15.29 22.35 2.17
C ALA A 254 -15.58 21.55 0.89
N ILE A 255 -15.10 20.29 0.82
CA ILE A 255 -15.36 19.39 -0.31
C ILE A 255 -16.85 19.18 -0.48
N TRP A 256 -17.58 18.86 0.60
CA TRP A 256 -19.02 18.62 0.52
C TRP A 256 -19.79 19.83 0.00
N LYS A 257 -19.46 21.03 0.48
CA LYS A 257 -20.04 22.28 -0.03
C LYS A 257 -19.75 22.47 -1.51
N CYS A 258 -18.51 22.24 -1.95
CA CYS A 258 -18.13 22.35 -3.36
C CYS A 258 -18.83 21.30 -4.24
N SER A 259 -18.95 20.06 -3.77
CA SER A 259 -19.65 18.98 -4.47
C SER A 259 -21.11 19.32 -4.70
N ILE A 260 -21.81 19.89 -3.72
CA ILE A 260 -23.21 20.32 -3.88
C ILE A 260 -23.35 21.43 -4.93
N ILE A 261 -22.39 22.36 -5.00
CA ILE A 261 -22.42 23.47 -5.97
C ILE A 261 -22.10 22.99 -7.40
N ALA A 262 -21.32 21.91 -7.53
CA ALA A 262 -20.89 21.37 -8.81
C ALA A 262 -21.93 20.42 -9.47
N LEU A 263 -22.90 19.93 -8.69
CA LEU A 263 -24.04 19.10 -9.14
C LEU A 263 -25.22 19.99 -9.58
#